data_AF-A0A1D6JC29-F1
#
_entry.id   AF-A0A1D6JC29-F1
#
_cell.length_a   1.000
_cell.length_b   1.000
_cell.length_c   1.000
_cell.angle_alpha   90.00
_cell.angle_beta   90.00
_cell.angle_gamma   90.00
#
_symmetry.space_group_name_H-M   'P 1'
#
loop_
_entity.id
_entity.type
_entity.pdbx_description
1 polymer ?
#
loop_
_entity_poly.entity_id
_entity_poly.type
_entity_poly.pdbx_seq_one_letter_code
_entity_poly.pdbx_strand_id
1 'polypeptide(L)'
;MVNFGKKLMADQVEEWKGYYINYKLMKKMLKQYVQQTQHGGKDREQVLKEFSRILDDQIERIVLFLLQQQGHLASRIEELGEKRSALEEYDISQVYQLHDAYREVGLDLIKLLRFVDVNATGIRKILKKFDKRFGYKFTDYYVTTRANHPYSQLQQVFKQVGIVAVVGALSRNLEYLQHHEGSFVSIYDRPAVTLKDPIIDQVNHAVQKLTHATNFMQFLGQHSLIVQEDAQSGSEDLVDDQSYHFMSLMLNLVNTFLYMVNTYIIVPTADDYAVSLGAAATVCGIIIGSMAVAQVFSSVYFSAWSNKSYFKPLVFSSIVLSLGNLLYALAFDLNSLSVLLIGRLLCGLGSARAVNRRYISDCVPLKMRLQASAGFVSASALGMACGPALAGFLQTKFKIYSITFNQSTLPGWVMCIAWLIYLLWLWFTFKEPEHFTKTLVNEHPSESGRQGNSNLEEGLAQPLLLGVEQRQDENSDDRSNHGSIE
;
A
#
# COMPACT_ATOMS: atom_id res chain seq x y z
N MET A 1 -29.86 -5.75 1.57
CA MET A 1 -28.88 -6.58 0.79
C MET A 1 -29.54 -7.38 -0.36
N VAL A 2 -30.65 -6.92 -0.95
CA VAL A 2 -31.48 -7.70 -1.91
C VAL A 2 -31.16 -7.39 -3.39
N ASN A 3 -30.48 -6.27 -3.68
CA ASN A 3 -30.39 -5.76 -5.06
C ASN A 3 -29.23 -6.29 -5.90
N PHE A 4 -28.22 -6.94 -5.33
CA PHE A 4 -27.04 -7.30 -6.13
C PHE A 4 -27.33 -8.33 -7.22
N GLY A 5 -28.16 -9.36 -6.95
CA GLY A 5 -28.46 -10.37 -7.98
C GLY A 5 -29.21 -9.78 -9.18
N LYS A 6 -30.13 -8.83 -8.92
CA LYS A 6 -30.85 -8.09 -9.97
C LYS A 6 -29.92 -7.12 -10.72
N LYS A 7 -29.06 -6.42 -9.96
CA LYS A 7 -28.05 -5.51 -10.53
C LYS A 7 -27.04 -6.26 -11.40
N LEU A 8 -26.57 -7.42 -10.95
CA LEU A 8 -25.70 -8.30 -11.73
C LEU A 8 -26.34 -8.63 -13.08
N MET A 9 -27.61 -9.05 -13.10
CA MET A 9 -28.31 -9.37 -14.34
C MET A 9 -28.52 -8.15 -15.25
N ALA A 10 -28.76 -6.96 -14.67
CA ALA A 10 -28.91 -5.73 -15.44
C ALA A 10 -27.58 -5.20 -16.01
N ASP A 11 -26.46 -5.51 -15.35
CA ASP A 11 -25.12 -5.07 -15.74
C ASP A 11 -24.39 -6.08 -16.66
N GLN A 12 -25.04 -7.20 -17.00
CA GLN A 12 -24.46 -8.24 -17.85
C GLN A 12 -24.54 -7.87 -19.32
N VAL A 13 -23.44 -8.11 -20.03
CA VAL A 13 -23.43 -8.16 -21.49
C VAL A 13 -24.14 -9.45 -21.91
N GLU A 14 -25.15 -9.35 -22.78
CA GLU A 14 -25.96 -10.49 -23.22
C GLU A 14 -25.11 -11.59 -23.87
N GLU A 15 -24.19 -11.21 -24.76
CA GLU A 15 -23.26 -12.13 -25.44
C GLU A 15 -22.40 -12.94 -24.46
N TRP A 16 -22.11 -12.39 -23.28
CA TRP A 16 -21.16 -12.97 -22.32
C TRP A 16 -21.84 -13.61 -21.12
N LYS A 17 -23.17 -13.73 -21.14
CA LYS A 17 -23.99 -14.21 -20.01
C LYS A 17 -23.51 -15.53 -19.43
N GLY A 18 -23.01 -16.45 -20.27
CA GLY A 18 -22.48 -17.76 -19.86
C GLY A 18 -21.18 -17.71 -19.06
N TYR A 19 -20.41 -16.63 -19.18
CA TYR A 19 -19.09 -16.49 -18.56
C TYR A 19 -19.13 -15.74 -17.23
N TYR A 20 -20.25 -15.14 -16.85
CA TYR A 20 -20.41 -14.54 -15.53
C TYR A 20 -20.51 -15.60 -14.42
N ILE A 21 -20.13 -15.23 -13.21
CA ILE A 21 -20.35 -16.07 -12.02
C ILE A 21 -21.84 -16.39 -11.84
N ASN A 22 -22.17 -17.67 -11.70
CA ASN A 22 -23.55 -18.08 -11.47
C ASN A 22 -23.96 -17.84 -10.01
N TYR A 23 -24.17 -16.57 -9.65
CA TYR A 23 -24.48 -16.14 -8.29
C TYR A 23 -25.75 -16.79 -7.73
N LYS A 24 -26.74 -17.08 -8.59
CA LYS A 24 -28.00 -17.73 -8.20
C LYS A 24 -27.78 -19.19 -7.82
N LEU A 25 -27.00 -19.94 -8.61
CA LEU A 25 -26.59 -21.31 -8.30
C LEU A 25 -25.81 -21.34 -6.99
N MET A 26 -24.76 -20.53 -6.86
CA MET A 26 -23.92 -20.49 -5.66
C MET A 26 -24.73 -20.17 -4.40
N LYS A 27 -25.70 -19.25 -4.49
CA LYS A 27 -26.60 -18.93 -3.37
C LYS A 27 -27.55 -20.09 -3.03
N LYS A 28 -28.04 -20.84 -4.03
CA LYS A 28 -28.89 -22.01 -3.81
C LYS A 28 -28.11 -23.12 -3.11
N MET A 29 -26.90 -23.40 -3.57
CA MET A 29 -26.00 -24.38 -2.97
C MET A 29 -25.67 -24.04 -1.53
N LEU A 30 -25.35 -22.77 -1.26
CA LEU A 30 -25.10 -22.29 0.10
C LEU A 30 -26.30 -22.52 1.05
N LYS A 31 -27.54 -22.41 0.56
CA LYS A 31 -28.73 -22.74 1.36
C LYS A 31 -28.85 -24.24 1.61
N GLN A 32 -28.58 -25.07 0.60
CA GLN A 32 -28.63 -26.53 0.72
C GLN A 32 -27.57 -27.04 1.70
N TYR A 33 -26.35 -26.51 1.65
CA TYR A 33 -25.29 -26.88 2.57
C TYR A 33 -25.63 -26.51 4.02
N VAL A 34 -26.19 -25.32 4.28
CA VAL A 34 -26.67 -24.94 5.62
C VAL A 34 -27.73 -25.91 6.14
N GLN A 35 -28.65 -26.37 5.28
CA GLN A 35 -29.66 -27.37 5.67
C GLN A 35 -29.02 -28.74 5.97
N GLN A 36 -28.01 -29.15 5.19
CA GLN A 36 -27.31 -30.43 5.36
C GLN A 36 -26.44 -30.47 6.63
N THR A 37 -25.75 -29.38 6.99
CA THR A 37 -24.98 -29.31 8.24
C THR A 37 -25.87 -29.21 9.48
N GLN A 38 -27.06 -28.61 9.38
CA GLN A 38 -28.01 -28.56 10.50
C GLN A 38 -28.66 -29.92 10.81
N HIS A 39 -28.84 -30.79 9.81
CA HIS A 39 -29.47 -32.11 9.97
C HIS A 39 -28.45 -33.25 10.18
N GLY A 40 -27.22 -32.94 10.61
CA GLY A 40 -26.20 -33.93 11.00
C GLY A 40 -25.67 -34.81 9.87
N GLY A 41 -25.90 -34.45 8.59
CA GLY A 41 -25.71 -35.38 7.47
C GLY A 41 -24.41 -35.25 6.66
N LYS A 42 -23.72 -34.11 6.69
CA LYS A 42 -22.43 -33.94 5.99
C LYS A 42 -21.39 -33.33 6.90
N ASP A 43 -20.20 -33.91 6.84
CA ASP A 43 -19.02 -33.35 7.48
C ASP A 43 -18.73 -31.95 6.91
N ARG A 44 -18.41 -31.02 7.81
CA ARG A 44 -18.17 -29.61 7.52
C ARG A 44 -17.02 -29.45 6.53
N GLU A 45 -16.01 -30.30 6.62
CA GLU A 45 -14.87 -30.30 5.70
C GLU A 45 -15.30 -30.63 4.27
N GLN A 46 -16.24 -31.58 4.11
CA GLN A 46 -16.77 -31.96 2.80
C GLN A 46 -17.50 -30.79 2.14
N VAL A 47 -18.29 -30.03 2.91
CA VAL A 47 -18.98 -28.82 2.41
C VAL A 47 -17.97 -27.76 1.94
N LEU A 48 -16.90 -27.54 2.69
CA LEU A 48 -15.85 -26.57 2.34
C LEU A 48 -15.13 -26.98 1.06
N LYS A 49 -14.75 -28.26 0.93
CA LYS A 49 -14.12 -28.82 -0.28
C LYS A 49 -15.04 -28.74 -1.49
N GLU A 50 -16.30 -29.14 -1.35
CA GLU A 50 -17.29 -29.15 -2.43
C GLU A 50 -17.58 -27.72 -2.93
N PHE A 51 -17.76 -26.77 -2.01
CA PHE A 51 -17.98 -25.36 -2.36
C PHE A 51 -16.72 -24.73 -2.98
N SER A 52 -15.54 -25.03 -2.45
CA SER A 52 -14.27 -24.54 -3.00
C SER A 52 -14.07 -24.98 -4.45
N ARG A 53 -14.28 -26.27 -4.73
CA ARG A 53 -14.16 -26.83 -6.09
C ARG A 53 -15.09 -26.11 -7.06
N ILE A 54 -16.36 -25.93 -6.69
CA ILE A 54 -17.33 -25.28 -7.57
C ILE A 54 -17.00 -23.80 -7.78
N LEU A 55 -16.49 -23.12 -6.75
CA LEU A 55 -16.04 -21.74 -6.88
C LEU A 55 -14.81 -21.64 -7.80
N ASP A 56 -13.86 -22.58 -7.68
CA ASP A 56 -12.70 -22.72 -8.56
C ASP A 56 -13.15 -22.91 -10.02
N ASP A 57 -14.09 -23.83 -10.30
CA ASP A 57 -14.65 -24.06 -11.64
C ASP A 57 -15.30 -22.78 -12.23
N GLN A 58 -15.99 -22.00 -11.40
CA GLN A 58 -16.57 -20.73 -11.84
C GLN A 58 -15.48 -19.69 -12.17
N ILE A 59 -14.43 -19.61 -11.35
CA ILE A 59 -13.32 -18.67 -11.55
C ILE A 59 -12.52 -19.05 -12.79
N GLU A 60 -12.23 -20.34 -12.99
CA GLU A 60 -11.54 -20.83 -14.18
C GLU A 60 -12.28 -20.42 -15.44
N ARG A 61 -13.59 -20.64 -15.51
CA ARG A 61 -14.41 -20.22 -16.66
C ARG A 61 -14.33 -18.71 -16.93
N ILE A 62 -14.37 -17.89 -15.87
CA ILE A 62 -14.26 -16.43 -15.98
C ILE A 62 -12.89 -16.05 -16.54
N VAL A 63 -11.82 -16.68 -16.04
CA VAL A 63 -10.44 -16.37 -16.40
C VAL A 63 -10.10 -16.80 -17.81
N LEU A 64 -10.50 -18.01 -18.23
CA LEU A 64 -10.28 -18.48 -19.60
C LEU A 64 -10.96 -17.56 -20.61
N PHE A 65 -12.18 -17.10 -20.30
CA PHE A 65 -12.87 -16.12 -21.14
C PHE A 65 -12.17 -14.75 -21.14
N LEU A 66 -11.71 -14.28 -19.99
CA LEU A 66 -10.94 -13.03 -19.88
C LEU A 66 -9.67 -13.08 -20.75
N LEU A 67 -8.92 -14.18 -20.69
CA LEU A 67 -7.72 -14.39 -21.51
C LEU A 67 -8.04 -14.38 -23.01
N GLN A 68 -9.11 -15.06 -23.41
CA GLN A 68 -9.56 -15.06 -24.81
C GLN A 68 -9.90 -13.65 -25.31
N GLN A 69 -10.63 -12.87 -24.51
CA GLN A 69 -10.99 -11.49 -24.87
C GLN A 69 -9.77 -10.55 -24.88
N GLN A 70 -8.83 -10.74 -23.96
CA GLN A 70 -7.54 -10.02 -23.97
C GLN A 70 -6.75 -10.31 -25.25
N GLY A 71 -6.67 -11.58 -25.67
CA GLY A 71 -6.00 -11.99 -26.90
C GLY A 71 -6.64 -11.36 -28.15
N HIS A 72 -7.98 -11.34 -28.21
CA HIS A 72 -8.71 -10.71 -29.32
C HIS A 72 -8.46 -9.19 -29.39
N LEU A 73 -8.47 -8.49 -28.24
CA LEU A 73 -8.15 -7.06 -28.19
C LEU A 73 -6.69 -6.79 -28.59
N ALA A 74 -5.75 -7.61 -28.09
CA ALA A 74 -4.34 -7.48 -28.42
C ALA A 74 -4.08 -7.66 -29.92
N SER A 75 -4.65 -8.71 -30.54
CA SER A 75 -4.57 -8.96 -31.98
C SER A 75 -5.15 -7.81 -32.81
N ARG A 76 -6.30 -7.25 -32.41
CA ARG A 76 -6.84 -6.05 -33.08
C ARG A 76 -5.92 -4.84 -32.96
N ILE A 77 -5.30 -4.61 -31.80
CA ILE A 77 -4.35 -3.50 -31.62
C ILE A 77 -3.11 -3.69 -32.49
N GLU A 78 -2.62 -4.93 -32.62
CA GLU A 78 -1.49 -5.30 -33.48
C GLU A 78 -1.81 -5.05 -34.96
N GLU A 79 -2.93 -5.56 -35.47
CA GLU A 79 -3.41 -5.32 -36.84
C GLU A 79 -3.56 -3.81 -37.16
N LEU A 80 -4.10 -3.03 -36.23
CA LEU A 80 -4.19 -1.57 -36.39
C LEU A 80 -2.80 -0.92 -36.36
N GLY A 81 -1.87 -1.45 -35.57
CA GLY A 81 -0.48 -1.01 -35.52
C GLY A 81 0.27 -1.26 -36.84
N GLU A 82 0.00 -2.38 -37.51
CA GLU A 82 0.51 -2.67 -38.85
C GLU A 82 -0.05 -1.70 -39.89
N LYS A 83 -1.38 -1.50 -39.91
CA LYS A 83 -2.04 -0.51 -40.79
C LYS A 83 -1.47 0.89 -40.58
N ARG A 84 -1.23 1.29 -39.33
CA ARG A 84 -0.58 2.56 -39.01
C ARG A 84 0.83 2.65 -39.59
N SER A 85 1.61 1.58 -39.49
CA SER A 85 3.00 1.55 -39.95
C SER A 85 3.13 1.56 -41.47
N ALA A 86 2.08 1.10 -42.18
CA ALA A 86 1.97 1.13 -43.63
C ALA A 86 1.47 2.47 -44.22
N LEU A 87 1.13 3.46 -43.37
CA LEU A 87 0.77 4.81 -43.82
C LEU A 87 2.03 5.53 -44.32
N GLU A 88 2.33 5.41 -45.62
CA GLU A 88 3.45 6.09 -46.28
C GLU A 88 3.17 7.58 -46.55
N GLU A 89 1.92 7.92 -46.84
CA GLU A 89 1.44 9.29 -47.01
C GLU A 89 0.28 9.58 -46.03
N TYR A 90 0.30 10.76 -45.42
CA TYR A 90 -0.72 11.21 -44.45
C TYR A 90 -2.06 11.52 -45.14
N ASP A 91 -2.81 10.49 -45.49
CA ASP A 91 -4.21 10.62 -45.89
C ASP A 91 -5.08 10.81 -44.64
N ILE A 92 -5.66 12.00 -44.51
CA ILE A 92 -6.55 12.41 -43.41
C ILE A 92 -7.69 11.40 -43.24
N SER A 93 -8.26 10.88 -44.33
CA SER A 93 -9.35 9.90 -44.26
C SER A 93 -8.89 8.60 -43.60
N GLN A 94 -7.69 8.14 -43.91
CA GLN A 94 -7.13 6.91 -43.34
C GLN A 94 -6.77 7.08 -41.85
N VAL A 95 -6.27 8.26 -41.47
CA VAL A 95 -6.00 8.59 -40.06
C VAL A 95 -7.29 8.61 -39.25
N TYR A 96 -8.37 9.23 -39.76
CA TYR A 96 -9.67 9.22 -39.08
C TYR A 96 -10.25 7.81 -38.93
N GLN A 97 -10.18 6.98 -39.99
CA GLN A 97 -10.64 5.59 -39.92
C GLN A 97 -9.85 4.76 -38.91
N LEU A 98 -8.52 4.98 -38.85
CA LEU A 98 -7.66 4.30 -37.89
C LEU A 98 -7.93 4.77 -36.46
N HIS A 99 -8.15 6.06 -36.26
CA HIS A 99 -8.55 6.65 -34.98
C HIS A 99 -9.87 6.04 -34.49
N ASP A 100 -10.91 6.00 -35.35
CA ASP A 100 -12.19 5.37 -35.02
C ASP A 100 -12.05 3.87 -34.73
N ALA A 101 -11.20 3.15 -35.47
CA ALA A 101 -10.95 1.73 -35.20
C ALA A 101 -10.28 1.49 -33.84
N TYR A 102 -9.31 2.33 -33.44
CA TYR A 102 -8.77 2.28 -32.07
C TYR A 102 -9.83 2.66 -31.03
N ARG A 103 -10.69 3.62 -31.35
CA ARG A 103 -11.80 4.02 -30.48
C ARG A 103 -12.77 2.86 -30.21
N GLU A 104 -13.09 2.07 -31.23
CA GLU A 104 -13.89 0.83 -31.08
C GLU A 104 -13.21 -0.20 -30.18
N VAL A 105 -11.90 -0.42 -30.33
CA VAL A 105 -11.13 -1.28 -29.43
C VAL A 105 -11.22 -0.78 -27.99
N GLY A 106 -11.18 0.53 -27.78
CA GLY A 106 -11.38 1.14 -26.45
C GLY A 106 -12.76 0.88 -25.85
N LEU A 107 -13.81 0.91 -26.65
CA LEU A 107 -15.17 0.58 -26.21
C LEU A 107 -15.29 -0.90 -25.78
N ASP A 108 -14.70 -1.82 -26.56
CA ASP A 108 -14.67 -3.24 -26.23
C ASP A 108 -13.82 -3.52 -24.98
N LEU A 109 -12.72 -2.78 -24.80
CA LEU A 109 -11.92 -2.84 -23.58
C LEU A 109 -12.72 -2.37 -22.36
N ILE A 110 -13.49 -1.29 -22.46
CA ILE A 110 -14.38 -0.83 -21.37
C ILE A 110 -15.43 -1.91 -21.04
N LYS A 111 -16.00 -2.55 -22.07
CA LYS A 111 -16.94 -3.67 -21.92
C LYS A 111 -16.29 -4.83 -21.14
N LEU A 112 -15.04 -5.18 -21.48
CA LEU A 112 -14.25 -6.20 -20.79
C LEU A 112 -13.91 -5.81 -19.35
N LEU A 113 -13.50 -4.57 -19.10
CA LEU A 113 -13.23 -4.04 -17.75
C LEU A 113 -14.49 -4.15 -16.86
N ARG A 114 -15.68 -3.84 -17.40
CA ARG A 114 -16.95 -4.02 -16.68
C ARG A 114 -17.23 -5.49 -16.37
N PHE A 115 -16.93 -6.41 -17.29
CA PHE A 115 -17.05 -7.85 -17.05
C PHE A 115 -16.20 -8.30 -15.86
N VAL A 116 -14.95 -7.85 -15.77
CA VAL A 116 -14.05 -8.19 -14.65
C VAL A 116 -14.57 -7.61 -13.33
N ASP A 117 -15.00 -6.34 -13.30
CA ASP A 117 -15.55 -5.67 -12.11
C ASP A 117 -16.76 -6.44 -11.55
N VAL A 118 -17.71 -6.80 -12.43
CA VAL A 118 -18.93 -7.51 -12.09
C VAL A 118 -18.62 -8.90 -11.52
N ASN A 119 -17.70 -9.65 -12.12
CA ASN A 119 -17.30 -10.97 -11.65
C ASN A 119 -16.52 -10.93 -10.33
N ALA A 120 -15.52 -10.06 -10.20
CA ALA A 120 -14.77 -9.88 -8.96
C ALA A 120 -15.68 -9.47 -7.79
N THR A 121 -16.65 -8.58 -8.05
CA THR A 121 -17.67 -8.21 -7.07
C THR A 121 -18.58 -9.39 -6.71
N GLY A 122 -18.96 -10.22 -7.69
CA GLY A 122 -19.76 -11.42 -7.47
C GLY A 122 -19.04 -12.46 -6.61
N ILE A 123 -17.75 -12.72 -6.88
CA ILE A 123 -16.88 -13.59 -6.09
C ILE A 123 -16.79 -13.08 -4.65
N ARG A 124 -16.48 -11.80 -4.45
CA ARG A 124 -16.44 -11.17 -3.12
C ARG A 124 -17.74 -11.36 -2.35
N LYS A 125 -18.88 -11.11 -3.00
CA LYS A 125 -20.20 -11.19 -2.36
C LYS A 125 -20.63 -12.61 -2.06
N ILE A 126 -20.13 -13.63 -2.77
CA ILE A 126 -20.44 -15.02 -2.45
C ILE A 126 -19.56 -15.51 -1.29
N LEU A 127 -18.26 -15.17 -1.30
CA LEU A 127 -17.33 -15.44 -0.19
C LEU A 127 -17.84 -14.83 1.13
N LYS A 128 -18.15 -13.52 1.13
CA LYS A 128 -18.75 -12.85 2.32
C LYS A 128 -20.07 -13.47 2.76
N LYS A 129 -20.87 -14.03 1.84
CA LYS A 129 -22.13 -14.70 2.19
C LYS A 129 -21.87 -16.07 2.82
N PHE A 130 -20.81 -16.75 2.40
CA PHE A 130 -20.38 -18.01 2.99
C PHE A 130 -19.99 -17.81 4.45
N ASP A 131 -19.06 -16.90 4.72
CA ASP A 131 -18.61 -16.60 6.09
C ASP A 131 -19.78 -16.24 7.00
N LYS A 132 -20.68 -15.35 6.55
CA LYS A 132 -21.85 -14.93 7.33
C LYS A 132 -22.82 -16.08 7.68
N ARG A 133 -22.86 -17.15 6.89
CA ARG A 133 -23.80 -18.28 7.13
C ARG A 133 -23.19 -19.40 7.95
N PHE A 134 -21.88 -19.59 7.85
CA PHE A 134 -21.18 -20.69 8.51
C PHE A 134 -20.34 -20.24 9.71
N GLY A 135 -20.14 -18.93 9.91
CA GLY A 135 -19.36 -18.39 11.02
C GLY A 135 -17.86 -18.67 10.91
N TYR A 136 -17.36 -18.95 9.71
CA TYR A 136 -15.96 -19.34 9.48
C TYR A 136 -15.20 -18.32 8.67
N LYS A 137 -13.87 -18.32 8.88
CA LYS A 137 -12.86 -17.66 8.05
C LYS A 137 -12.66 -18.41 6.71
N PHE A 138 -13.75 -18.78 6.04
CA PHE A 138 -13.65 -19.49 4.77
C PHE A 138 -13.05 -18.58 3.70
N THR A 139 -13.44 -17.30 3.66
CA THR A 139 -12.80 -16.33 2.78
C THR A 139 -11.30 -16.29 3.00
N ASP A 140 -10.82 -16.18 4.26
CA ASP A 140 -9.38 -16.15 4.52
C ASP A 140 -8.70 -17.42 4.06
N TYR A 141 -9.22 -18.59 4.45
CA TYR A 141 -8.69 -19.87 3.99
C TYR A 141 -8.65 -19.97 2.47
N TYR A 142 -9.76 -19.71 1.80
CA TYR A 142 -9.90 -19.84 0.35
C TYR A 142 -8.96 -18.90 -0.37
N VAL A 143 -8.90 -17.65 0.08
CA VAL A 143 -8.10 -16.60 -0.56
C VAL A 143 -6.62 -16.80 -0.27
N THR A 144 -6.21 -17.10 0.96
CA THR A 144 -4.79 -17.29 1.34
C THR A 144 -4.18 -18.52 0.66
N THR A 145 -4.90 -19.64 0.60
CA THR A 145 -4.43 -20.86 -0.06
C THR A 145 -4.25 -20.69 -1.58
N ARG A 146 -4.96 -19.75 -2.19
CA ARG A 146 -4.93 -19.47 -3.63
C ARG A 146 -4.07 -18.27 -3.99
N ALA A 147 -3.96 -17.29 -3.10
CA ALA A 147 -3.19 -16.06 -3.26
C ALA A 147 -1.75 -16.29 -3.71
N ASN A 148 -1.12 -17.33 -3.17
CA ASN A 148 0.29 -17.62 -3.36
C ASN A 148 0.53 -18.90 -4.19
N HIS A 149 -0.54 -19.57 -4.63
CA HIS A 149 -0.40 -20.81 -5.39
C HIS A 149 -0.12 -20.50 -6.87
N PRO A 150 0.91 -21.11 -7.51
CA PRO A 150 1.33 -20.78 -8.86
C PRO A 150 0.25 -21.03 -9.92
N TYR A 151 -0.59 -22.05 -9.71
CA TYR A 151 -1.68 -22.41 -10.63
C TYR A 151 -3.02 -21.74 -10.27
N SER A 152 -3.03 -20.78 -9.34
CA SER A 152 -4.29 -20.16 -8.92
C SER A 152 -4.83 -19.17 -9.95
N GLN A 153 -5.95 -19.54 -10.56
CA GLN A 153 -6.71 -18.65 -11.46
C GLN A 153 -7.32 -17.45 -10.72
N LEU A 154 -7.45 -17.51 -9.39
CA LEU A 154 -7.95 -16.39 -8.59
C LEU A 154 -7.07 -15.15 -8.79
N GLN A 155 -5.75 -15.33 -8.90
CA GLN A 155 -4.82 -14.23 -9.12
C GLN A 155 -5.12 -13.51 -10.44
N GLN A 156 -5.49 -14.22 -11.52
CA GLN A 156 -5.70 -13.60 -12.83
C GLN A 156 -6.93 -12.68 -12.86
N VAL A 157 -7.93 -12.94 -12.02
CA VAL A 157 -9.09 -12.03 -11.85
C VAL A 157 -8.67 -10.73 -11.15
N PHE A 158 -7.70 -10.80 -10.23
CA PHE A 158 -7.32 -9.68 -9.37
C PHE A 158 -6.02 -8.94 -9.80
N LYS A 159 -5.07 -9.62 -10.43
CA LYS A 159 -3.83 -9.08 -11.01
C LYS A 159 -4.04 -8.86 -12.51
N GLN A 160 -4.18 -7.61 -12.91
CA GLN A 160 -4.64 -7.23 -14.25
C GLN A 160 -3.51 -6.87 -15.21
N VAL A 161 -2.39 -7.60 -15.16
CA VAL A 161 -1.19 -7.25 -15.94
C VAL A 161 -1.49 -7.18 -17.44
N GLY A 162 -2.21 -8.16 -17.98
CA GLY A 162 -2.60 -8.18 -19.40
C GLY A 162 -3.51 -7.02 -19.81
N ILE A 163 -4.51 -6.68 -18.98
CA ILE A 163 -5.42 -5.55 -19.23
C ILE A 163 -4.64 -4.24 -19.26
N VAL A 164 -3.77 -4.01 -18.29
CA VAL A 164 -2.97 -2.78 -18.21
C VAL A 164 -2.05 -2.64 -19.42
N ALA A 165 -1.50 -3.74 -19.93
CA ALA A 165 -0.72 -3.72 -21.17
C ALA A 165 -1.57 -3.32 -22.40
N VAL A 166 -2.77 -3.90 -22.55
CA VAL A 166 -3.72 -3.54 -23.64
C VAL A 166 -4.14 -2.06 -23.53
N VAL A 167 -4.42 -1.57 -22.32
CA VAL A 167 -4.74 -0.16 -22.04
C VAL A 167 -3.58 0.75 -22.45
N GLY A 168 -2.35 0.39 -22.07
CA GLY A 168 -1.15 1.16 -22.38
C GLY A 168 -0.87 1.22 -23.88
N ALA A 169 -1.00 0.10 -24.58
CA ALA A 169 -0.85 0.03 -26.03
C ALA A 169 -1.91 0.89 -26.75
N LEU A 170 -3.18 0.76 -26.36
CA LEU A 170 -4.28 1.54 -26.92
C LEU A 170 -4.08 3.05 -26.69
N SER A 171 -3.80 3.45 -25.45
CA SER A 171 -3.63 4.87 -25.08
C SER A 171 -2.47 5.50 -25.83
N ARG A 172 -1.34 4.80 -25.95
CA ARG A 172 -0.17 5.25 -26.73
C ARG A 172 -0.50 5.40 -28.21
N ASN A 173 -1.26 4.48 -28.79
CA ASN A 173 -1.62 4.52 -30.21
C ASN A 173 -2.59 5.66 -30.52
N LEU A 174 -3.60 5.89 -29.68
CA LEU A 174 -4.51 7.03 -29.81
C LEU A 174 -3.76 8.36 -29.63
N GLU A 175 -2.91 8.48 -28.61
CA GLU A 175 -2.11 9.68 -28.37
C GLU A 175 -1.15 9.99 -29.54
N TYR A 176 -0.57 8.97 -30.16
CA TYR A 176 0.25 9.12 -31.37
C TYR A 176 -0.55 9.74 -32.53
N LEU A 177 -1.78 9.28 -32.77
CA LEU A 177 -2.62 9.81 -33.84
C LEU A 177 -3.05 11.26 -33.55
N GLN A 178 -3.35 11.59 -32.28
CA GLN A 178 -3.72 12.95 -31.88
C GLN A 178 -2.59 13.98 -32.10
N HIS A 179 -1.33 13.62 -31.83
CA HIS A 179 -0.21 14.53 -32.05
C HIS A 179 0.03 14.84 -33.52
N HIS A 180 -0.33 13.92 -34.42
CA HIS A 180 -0.14 14.09 -35.87
C HIS A 180 -1.31 14.80 -36.57
N GLU A 181 -2.50 14.87 -35.94
CA GLU A 181 -3.58 15.77 -36.40
C GLU A 181 -3.21 17.27 -36.29
N GLY A 182 -2.16 17.60 -35.51
CA GLY A 182 -1.82 18.98 -35.13
C GLY A 182 -1.01 19.82 -36.14
N SER A 183 -0.65 19.31 -37.33
CA SER A 183 0.18 20.09 -38.28
C SER A 183 -0.60 20.95 -39.28
N PHE A 184 -1.92 20.81 -39.42
CA PHE A 184 -2.64 21.40 -40.57
C PHE A 184 -3.95 22.11 -40.26
N VAL A 185 -4.28 22.37 -38.99
CA VAL A 185 -5.42 23.23 -38.65
C VAL A 185 -4.88 24.55 -38.10
N SER A 186 -5.20 25.64 -38.80
CA SER A 186 -4.88 27.01 -38.41
C SER A 186 -5.11 27.21 -36.92
N ILE A 187 -4.11 27.78 -36.24
CA ILE A 187 -4.14 28.21 -34.83
C ILE A 187 -5.35 29.11 -34.50
N TYR A 188 -5.98 29.71 -35.51
CA TYR A 188 -7.15 30.56 -35.36
C TYR A 188 -8.48 29.77 -35.35
N ASP A 189 -8.51 28.54 -35.84
CA ASP A 189 -9.76 27.81 -36.07
C ASP A 189 -10.23 27.01 -34.84
N ARG A 190 -9.33 26.65 -33.93
CA ARG A 190 -9.68 26.13 -32.60
C ARG A 190 -8.62 26.51 -31.57
N PRO A 191 -8.96 27.18 -30.45
CA PRO A 191 -8.05 27.27 -29.33
C PRO A 191 -7.85 25.85 -28.81
N ALA A 192 -6.67 25.30 -29.09
CA ALA A 192 -6.29 23.93 -28.80
C ALA A 192 -6.25 23.69 -27.28
N VAL A 193 -7.42 23.37 -26.72
CA VAL A 193 -7.49 22.38 -25.66
C VAL A 193 -6.99 21.10 -26.32
N THR A 194 -5.84 20.59 -25.88
CA THR A 194 -5.41 19.22 -26.16
C THR A 194 -6.47 18.29 -25.56
N LEU A 195 -7.55 18.07 -26.31
CA LEU A 195 -8.63 17.16 -25.96
C LEU A 195 -8.05 15.76 -26.10
N LYS A 196 -7.52 15.21 -25.00
CA LYS A 196 -7.31 13.77 -24.90
C LYS A 196 -8.60 13.09 -25.35
N ASP A 197 -8.47 12.06 -26.20
CA ASP A 197 -9.64 11.34 -26.69
C ASP A 197 -10.48 10.90 -25.48
N PRO A 198 -11.79 11.24 -25.41
CA PRO A 198 -12.65 10.89 -24.29
C PRO A 198 -12.65 9.38 -23.97
N ILE A 199 -12.28 8.52 -24.92
CA ILE A 199 -12.09 7.08 -24.68
C ILE A 199 -10.89 6.79 -23.79
N ILE A 200 -9.77 7.53 -23.92
CA ILE A 200 -8.61 7.36 -23.04
C ILE A 200 -9.01 7.64 -21.59
N ASP A 201 -9.77 8.72 -21.36
CA ASP A 201 -10.24 9.07 -20.02
C ASP A 201 -11.25 8.05 -19.47
N GLN A 202 -12.16 7.55 -20.32
CA GLN A 202 -13.11 6.51 -19.92
C GLN A 202 -12.41 5.18 -19.58
N VAL A 203 -11.43 4.77 -20.39
CA VAL A 203 -10.61 3.57 -20.14
C VAL A 203 -9.84 3.73 -18.84
N ASN A 204 -9.17 4.88 -18.64
CA ASN A 204 -8.43 5.16 -17.40
C ASN A 204 -9.35 5.15 -16.17
N HIS A 205 -10.53 5.76 -16.27
CA HIS A 205 -11.52 5.74 -15.20
C HIS A 205 -12.02 4.32 -14.90
N ALA A 206 -12.27 3.52 -15.94
CA ALA A 206 -12.69 2.13 -15.80
C ALA A 206 -11.59 1.27 -15.17
N VAL A 207 -10.32 1.46 -15.54
CA VAL A 207 -9.15 0.79 -14.94
C VAL A 207 -8.95 1.20 -13.48
N GLN A 208 -9.09 2.49 -13.14
CA GLN A 208 -9.01 2.97 -11.76
C GLN A 208 -10.11 2.35 -10.90
N LYS A 209 -11.36 2.40 -11.39
CA LYS A 209 -12.51 1.79 -10.70
C LYS A 209 -12.27 0.29 -10.50
N LEU A 210 -11.78 -0.39 -11.54
CA LEU A 210 -11.50 -1.80 -11.50
C LEU A 210 -10.37 -2.11 -10.50
N THR A 211 -9.27 -1.37 -10.52
CA THR A 211 -8.15 -1.50 -9.58
C THR A 211 -8.62 -1.37 -8.13
N HIS A 212 -9.48 -0.39 -7.82
CA HIS A 212 -10.10 -0.27 -6.51
C HIS A 212 -11.02 -1.44 -6.17
N ALA A 213 -11.77 -1.95 -7.15
CA ALA A 213 -12.63 -3.10 -6.94
C ALA A 213 -11.82 -4.40 -6.76
N THR A 214 -10.72 -4.59 -7.46
CA THR A 214 -9.96 -5.84 -7.51
C THR A 214 -8.67 -5.82 -6.70
N ASN A 215 -8.41 -4.77 -5.92
CA ASN A 215 -7.22 -4.72 -5.10
C ASN A 215 -7.25 -5.86 -4.07
N PHE A 216 -6.54 -6.93 -4.40
CA PHE A 216 -6.52 -8.18 -3.65
C PHE A 216 -5.96 -7.97 -2.25
N MET A 217 -4.98 -7.07 -2.12
CA MET A 217 -4.42 -6.66 -0.83
C MET A 217 -5.45 -5.87 0.00
N GLN A 218 -6.30 -5.07 -0.65
CA GLN A 218 -7.40 -4.43 0.05
C GLN A 218 -8.44 -5.46 0.47
N PHE A 219 -8.72 -6.48 -0.35
CA PHE A 219 -9.65 -7.55 0.00
C PHE A 219 -9.13 -8.44 1.14
N LEU A 220 -7.87 -8.90 1.05
CA LEU A 220 -7.18 -9.62 2.12
C LEU A 220 -7.05 -8.77 3.38
N GLY A 221 -6.58 -7.52 3.25
CA GLY A 221 -6.45 -6.60 4.37
C GLY A 221 -7.79 -6.27 5.03
N GLN A 222 -8.86 -6.15 4.26
CA GLN A 222 -10.23 -6.00 4.78
C GLN A 222 -10.77 -7.26 5.44
N HIS A 223 -10.15 -8.43 5.31
CA HIS A 223 -10.58 -9.63 6.02
C HIS A 223 -9.61 -10.01 7.15
N SER A 224 -8.31 -9.78 6.96
CA SER A 224 -7.28 -9.95 8.00
C SER A 224 -7.32 -8.85 9.07
N LEU A 225 -7.93 -7.69 8.80
CA LEU A 225 -8.05 -6.57 9.77
C LEU A 225 -9.48 -6.31 10.25
N ILE A 226 -10.50 -7.08 9.83
CA ILE A 226 -11.93 -6.78 10.14
C ILE A 226 -12.65 -7.93 10.89
N VAL A 227 -12.05 -9.09 11.14
CA VAL A 227 -12.75 -10.19 11.86
C VAL A 227 -11.89 -10.84 12.94
N GLN A 228 -11.44 -10.02 13.90
CA GLN A 228 -10.97 -10.49 15.21
C GLN A 228 -12.06 -10.32 16.31
N GLU A 229 -13.28 -9.88 15.96
CA GLU A 229 -14.35 -9.55 16.94
C GLU A 229 -15.64 -10.40 16.88
N ASP A 230 -15.91 -11.23 15.86
CA ASP A 230 -17.26 -11.83 15.70
C ASP A 230 -17.44 -13.29 16.20
N ALA A 231 -16.55 -13.83 17.05
CA ALA A 231 -16.58 -15.26 17.43
C ALA A 231 -16.82 -15.58 18.92
N GLN A 232 -16.98 -14.58 19.80
CA GLN A 232 -17.32 -14.79 21.21
C GLN A 232 -18.33 -13.72 21.66
N SER A 233 -19.52 -14.16 22.11
CA SER A 233 -20.56 -13.39 22.83
C SER A 233 -21.05 -12.07 22.18
N GLY A 234 -22.21 -11.97 21.55
CA GLY A 234 -23.49 -12.35 22.15
C GLY A 234 -23.92 -11.48 23.33
N SER A 235 -23.48 -10.21 23.46
CA SER A 235 -24.20 -9.16 24.27
C SER A 235 -23.55 -7.76 24.37
N GLU A 236 -22.45 -7.41 23.68
CA GLU A 236 -21.73 -6.13 23.95
C GLU A 236 -21.50 -5.15 22.77
N ASP A 237 -22.14 -5.30 21.61
CA ASP A 237 -21.94 -4.42 20.42
C ASP A 237 -22.59 -3.00 20.50
N LEU A 238 -22.75 -2.46 21.72
CA LEU A 238 -23.19 -1.08 21.96
C LEU A 238 -22.13 -0.22 22.66
N VAL A 239 -20.91 -0.72 22.83
CA VAL A 239 -19.83 0.02 23.50
C VAL A 239 -18.87 0.63 22.47
N ASP A 240 -19.25 1.86 22.09
CA ASP A 240 -18.38 3.01 21.88
C ASP A 240 -17.66 3.12 20.52
N ASP A 241 -18.21 4.00 19.67
CA ASP A 241 -17.50 4.72 18.61
C ASP A 241 -16.44 5.60 19.31
N GLN A 242 -15.43 4.97 19.94
CA GLN A 242 -14.42 5.65 20.73
C GLN A 242 -13.69 6.62 19.83
N SER A 243 -14.02 7.89 20.05
CA SER A 243 -13.47 9.03 19.36
C SER A 243 -11.95 8.93 19.35
N TYR A 244 -11.36 8.57 18.20
CA TYR A 244 -9.94 8.76 18.01
C TYR A 244 -9.65 10.24 18.28
N HIS A 245 -8.63 10.52 19.07
CA HIS A 245 -8.32 11.89 19.43
C HIS A 245 -7.65 12.58 18.23
N PHE A 246 -8.42 13.41 17.52
CA PHE A 246 -7.95 14.19 16.36
C PHE A 246 -6.65 14.93 16.67
N MET A 247 -6.50 15.45 17.89
CA MET A 247 -5.30 16.16 18.30
C MET A 247 -4.06 15.25 18.42
N SER A 248 -4.21 14.01 18.90
CA SER A 248 -3.13 13.02 18.91
C SER A 248 -2.71 12.64 17.48
N LEU A 249 -3.67 12.53 16.54
CA LEU A 249 -3.36 12.36 15.12
C LEU A 249 -2.63 13.59 14.55
N MET A 250 -3.04 14.80 14.90
CA MET A 250 -2.39 16.02 14.44
C MET A 250 -0.94 16.13 14.95
N LEU A 251 -0.70 15.84 16.24
CA LEU A 251 0.64 15.74 16.82
C LEU A 251 1.50 14.71 16.10
N ASN A 252 0.92 13.55 15.76
CA ASN A 252 1.61 12.52 14.99
C ASN A 252 2.03 12.99 13.58
N LEU A 253 1.18 13.76 12.91
CA LEU A 253 1.49 14.38 11.61
C LEU A 253 2.55 15.48 11.75
N VAL A 254 2.45 16.32 12.78
CA VAL A 254 3.44 17.38 13.07
C VAL A 254 4.81 16.77 13.40
N ASN A 255 4.88 15.69 14.18
CA ASN A 255 6.11 14.96 14.45
C ASN A 255 6.81 14.54 13.15
N THR A 256 6.02 13.95 12.25
CA THR A 256 6.50 13.47 10.95
C THR A 256 6.99 14.62 10.08
N PHE A 257 6.23 15.72 10.01
CA PHE A 257 6.62 16.93 9.29
C PHE A 257 7.93 17.50 9.84
N LEU A 258 8.01 17.73 11.16
CA LEU A 258 9.17 18.32 11.81
C LEU A 258 10.41 17.43 11.68
N TYR A 259 10.25 16.11 11.75
CA TYR A 259 11.33 15.17 11.48
C TYR A 259 11.87 15.29 10.06
N MET A 260 10.99 15.41 9.06
CA MET A 260 11.44 15.60 7.68
C MET A 260 12.08 16.97 7.44
N VAL A 261 11.61 18.03 8.09
CA VAL A 261 12.33 19.32 8.08
C VAL A 261 13.73 19.16 8.66
N ASN A 262 13.85 18.50 9.82
CA ASN A 262 15.13 18.24 10.50
C ASN A 262 16.14 17.52 9.61
N THR A 263 15.69 16.52 8.86
CA THR A 263 16.55 15.74 7.96
C THR A 263 17.12 16.59 6.82
N TYR A 264 16.32 17.51 6.25
CA TYR A 264 16.66 18.20 5.01
C TYR A 264 17.14 19.65 5.19
N ILE A 265 16.86 20.31 6.32
CA ILE A 265 17.27 21.71 6.60
C ILE A 265 18.78 21.93 6.55
N ILE A 266 19.53 20.87 6.79
CA ILE A 266 20.99 20.86 6.81
C ILE A 266 21.64 20.66 5.44
N VAL A 267 20.90 20.15 4.45
CA VAL A 267 21.48 19.72 3.17
C VAL A 267 22.20 20.88 2.46
N PRO A 268 21.65 22.12 2.42
CA PRO A 268 22.30 23.23 1.73
C PRO A 268 23.57 23.78 2.40
N THR A 269 23.87 23.39 3.64
CA THR A 269 24.98 23.96 4.43
C THR A 269 25.97 22.91 4.91
N ALA A 270 25.75 21.63 4.59
CA ALA A 270 26.52 20.52 5.15
C ALA A 270 27.97 20.48 4.66
N ASP A 271 28.22 20.88 3.41
CA ASP A 271 29.56 21.01 2.82
C ASP A 271 30.35 22.15 3.45
N ASP A 272 29.76 23.35 3.52
CA ASP A 272 30.34 24.52 4.18
C ASP A 272 30.65 24.22 5.65
N TYR A 273 29.75 23.52 6.34
CA TYR A 273 29.99 23.14 7.74
C TYR A 273 31.16 22.17 7.87
N ALA A 274 31.25 21.15 7.00
CA ALA A 274 32.39 20.23 6.99
C ALA A 274 33.72 20.97 6.78
N VAL A 275 33.76 21.89 5.81
CA VAL A 275 34.95 22.69 5.51
C VAL A 275 35.32 23.60 6.68
N SER A 276 34.33 24.21 7.35
CA SER A 276 34.60 25.08 8.50
C SER A 276 35.20 24.35 9.72
N LEU A 277 35.00 23.03 9.82
CA LEU A 277 35.60 22.17 10.85
C LEU A 277 36.96 21.57 10.42
N GLY A 278 37.49 21.99 9.26
CA GLY A 278 38.77 21.52 8.73
C GLY A 278 38.70 20.19 7.98
N ALA A 279 37.51 19.71 7.60
CA ALA A 279 37.33 18.49 6.82
C ALA A 279 37.15 18.78 5.32
N ALA A 280 37.37 17.77 4.46
CA ALA A 280 37.07 17.90 3.04
C ALA A 280 35.56 18.06 2.81
N ALA A 281 35.14 18.82 1.79
CA ALA A 281 33.73 19.00 1.45
C ALA A 281 32.99 17.67 1.19
N THR A 282 33.70 16.64 0.72
CA THR A 282 33.16 15.28 0.51
C THR A 282 32.63 14.62 1.80
N VAL A 283 33.07 15.07 2.98
CA VAL A 283 32.57 14.61 4.28
C VAL A 283 31.10 14.99 4.49
N CYS A 284 30.54 15.95 3.72
CA CYS A 284 29.11 16.25 3.73
C CYS A 284 28.24 15.01 3.47
N GLY A 285 28.70 14.09 2.61
CA GLY A 285 28.00 12.83 2.34
C GLY A 285 27.90 11.94 3.58
N ILE A 286 28.95 11.90 4.40
CA ILE A 286 28.96 11.18 5.69
C ILE A 286 28.04 11.88 6.69
N ILE A 287 28.08 13.21 6.76
CA ILE A 287 27.23 14.01 7.65
C ILE A 287 25.75 13.79 7.33
N ILE A 288 25.37 13.82 6.05
CA ILE A 288 23.99 13.57 5.60
C ILE A 288 23.61 12.09 5.79
N GLY A 289 24.48 11.16 5.37
CA GLY A 289 24.20 9.73 5.40
C GLY A 289 24.15 9.11 6.80
N SER A 290 24.91 9.63 7.76
CA SER A 290 24.95 9.12 9.14
C SER A 290 23.57 9.11 9.81
N MET A 291 22.74 10.12 9.55
CA MET A 291 21.36 10.16 10.06
C MET A 291 20.50 9.03 9.47
N ALA A 292 20.61 8.77 8.16
CA ALA A 292 19.86 7.71 7.49
C ALA A 292 20.25 6.31 8.00
N VAL A 293 21.55 6.09 8.25
CA VAL A 293 22.05 4.83 8.84
C VAL A 293 21.46 4.62 10.24
N ALA A 294 21.53 5.63 11.11
CA ALA A 294 20.96 5.54 12.45
C ALA A 294 19.43 5.36 12.46
N GLN A 295 18.73 5.93 11.48
CA GLN A 295 17.27 5.77 11.32
C GLN A 295 16.86 4.30 11.09
N VAL A 296 17.68 3.50 10.39
CA VAL A 296 17.38 2.08 10.16
C VAL A 296 17.26 1.33 11.49
N PHE A 297 18.21 1.52 12.39
CA PHE A 297 18.20 0.90 13.72
C PHE A 297 17.06 1.42 14.60
N SER A 298 16.80 2.73 14.53
CA SER A 298 15.66 3.37 15.22
C SER A 298 14.33 2.68 14.86
N SER A 299 14.12 2.37 13.58
CA SER A 299 12.86 1.78 13.12
C SER A 299 12.51 0.46 13.82
N VAL A 300 13.50 -0.38 14.13
CA VAL A 300 13.31 -1.67 14.82
C VAL A 300 12.95 -1.44 16.28
N TYR A 301 13.73 -0.61 16.99
CA TYR A 301 13.53 -0.34 18.41
C TYR A 301 12.19 0.36 18.69
N PHE A 302 11.88 1.41 17.92
CA PHE A 302 10.64 2.15 18.05
C PHE A 302 9.42 1.32 17.63
N SER A 303 9.55 0.46 16.63
CA SER A 303 8.49 -0.49 16.27
C SER A 303 8.17 -1.43 17.44
N ALA A 304 9.19 -2.02 18.07
CA ALA A 304 9.00 -2.87 19.24
C ALA A 304 8.40 -2.11 20.44
N TRP A 305 8.86 -0.89 20.70
CA TRP A 305 8.39 -0.08 21.83
C TRP A 305 6.93 0.40 21.66
N SER A 306 6.53 0.68 20.42
CA SER A 306 5.15 1.06 20.09
C SER A 306 4.10 -0.03 20.36
N ASN A 307 4.51 -1.28 20.63
CA ASN A 307 3.60 -2.33 21.11
C ASN A 307 3.04 -2.08 22.51
N LYS A 308 3.64 -1.18 23.31
CA LYS A 308 3.25 -0.94 24.72
C LYS A 308 2.70 0.46 24.97
N SER A 309 3.15 1.45 24.20
CA SER A 309 2.78 2.84 24.39
C SER A 309 3.16 3.62 23.13
N TYR A 310 2.34 4.61 22.78
CA TYR A 310 2.66 5.58 21.74
C TYR A 310 3.27 6.84 22.31
N PHE A 311 2.89 7.21 23.53
CA PHE A 311 3.37 8.43 24.16
C PHE A 311 4.86 8.35 24.54
N LYS A 312 5.27 7.26 25.21
CA LYS A 312 6.64 7.12 25.72
C LYS A 312 7.72 7.16 24.61
N PRO A 313 7.55 6.45 23.46
CA PRO A 313 8.50 6.58 22.36
C PRO A 313 8.54 8.00 21.78
N LEU A 314 7.40 8.67 21.61
CA LEU A 314 7.36 10.04 21.05
C LEU A 314 8.08 11.05 21.94
N VAL A 315 7.94 10.93 23.27
CA VAL A 315 8.68 11.76 24.23
C VAL A 315 10.18 11.52 24.11
N PHE A 316 10.61 10.25 24.13
CA PHE A 316 12.03 9.89 23.99
C PHE A 316 12.63 10.39 22.67
N SER A 317 11.91 10.18 21.57
CA SER A 317 12.26 10.70 20.23
C SER A 317 12.50 12.21 20.27
N SER A 318 11.59 12.98 20.86
CA SER A 318 11.68 14.44 20.91
C SER A 318 12.89 14.92 21.72
N ILE A 319 13.20 14.26 22.84
CA ILE A 319 14.37 14.56 23.67
C ILE A 319 15.66 14.27 22.90
N VAL A 320 15.76 13.09 22.28
CA VAL A 320 16.93 12.68 21.49
C VAL A 320 17.14 13.60 20.28
N LEU A 321 16.07 14.03 19.62
CA LEU A 321 16.13 14.96 18.49
C LEU A 321 16.54 16.37 18.92
N SER A 322 16.08 16.85 20.08
CA SER A 322 16.53 18.12 20.65
C SER A 322 18.02 18.07 21.00
N LEU A 323 18.47 17.00 21.67
CA LEU A 323 19.88 16.81 22.02
C LEU A 323 20.78 16.65 20.78
N GLY A 324 20.34 15.88 19.79
CA GLY A 324 21.09 15.69 18.53
C GLY A 324 21.28 17.01 17.78
N ASN A 325 20.25 17.85 17.74
CA ASN A 325 20.31 19.18 17.13
C ASN A 325 21.17 20.17 17.94
N LEU A 326 21.13 20.09 19.28
CA LEU A 326 22.01 20.86 20.14
C LEU A 326 23.48 20.51 19.89
N LEU A 327 23.83 19.21 19.83
CA LEU A 327 25.19 18.78 19.50
C LEU A 327 25.61 19.20 18.10
N TYR A 328 24.70 19.09 17.11
CA TYR A 328 24.95 19.58 15.76
C TYR A 328 25.29 21.06 15.74
N ALA A 329 24.60 21.90 16.52
CA ALA A 329 24.88 23.32 16.59
C ALA A 329 26.19 23.65 17.34
N LEU A 330 26.45 22.97 18.46
CA LEU A 330 27.65 23.18 19.29
C LEU A 330 28.94 22.65 18.65
N ALA A 331 28.85 21.72 17.68
CA ALA A 331 30.01 21.15 17.02
C ALA A 331 30.93 22.21 16.38
N PHE A 332 30.37 23.34 15.93
CA PHE A 332 31.11 24.49 15.40
C PHE A 332 32.00 25.13 16.47
N ASP A 333 31.42 25.48 17.62
CA ASP A 333 32.16 26.16 18.70
C ASP A 333 33.15 25.21 19.41
N LEU A 334 32.86 23.91 19.42
CA LEU A 334 33.76 22.87 19.92
C LEU A 334 34.83 22.45 18.88
N ASN A 335 34.74 22.97 17.65
CA ASN A 335 35.60 22.62 16.51
C ASN A 335 35.81 21.10 16.35
N SER A 336 34.72 20.33 16.41
CA SER A 336 34.79 18.86 16.43
C SER A 336 33.82 18.21 15.46
N LEU A 337 34.39 17.60 14.40
CA LEU A 337 33.65 16.77 13.45
C LEU A 337 32.98 15.57 14.14
N SER A 338 33.61 14.99 15.16
CA SER A 338 33.04 13.87 15.92
C SER A 338 31.75 14.26 16.63
N VAL A 339 31.71 15.44 17.26
CA VAL A 339 30.49 15.94 17.93
C VAL A 339 29.38 16.17 16.90
N LEU A 340 29.73 16.70 15.72
CA LEU A 340 28.78 16.88 14.62
C LEU A 340 28.15 15.54 14.22
N LEU A 341 28.97 14.51 13.99
CA LEU A 341 28.52 13.17 13.60
C LEU A 341 27.70 12.49 14.70
N ILE A 342 28.08 12.64 15.96
CA ILE A 342 27.27 12.14 17.10
C ILE A 342 25.91 12.83 17.12
N GLY A 343 25.85 14.15 16.92
CA GLY A 343 24.59 14.89 16.81
C GLY A 343 23.70 14.34 15.68
N ARG A 344 24.28 14.00 14.53
CA ARG A 344 23.57 13.37 13.40
C ARG A 344 23.05 11.97 13.70
N LEU A 345 23.87 11.14 14.31
CA LEU A 345 23.49 9.79 14.71
C LEU A 345 22.33 9.85 15.70
N LEU A 346 22.37 10.76 16.68
CA LEU A 346 21.24 11.00 17.59
C LEU A 346 19.97 11.45 16.85
N CYS A 347 20.08 12.39 15.91
CA CYS A 347 18.93 12.80 15.08
C CYS A 347 18.32 11.63 14.29
N GLY A 348 19.15 10.69 13.81
CA GLY A 348 18.67 9.45 13.16
C GLY A 348 18.01 8.49 14.15
N LEU A 349 18.64 8.26 15.30
CA LEU A 349 18.13 7.40 16.37
C LEU A 349 16.79 7.89 16.92
N GLY A 350 16.55 9.20 16.92
CA GLY A 350 15.28 9.80 17.33
C GLY A 350 14.11 9.61 16.35
N SER A 351 14.24 8.82 15.28
CA SER A 351 13.19 8.62 14.28
C SER A 351 11.97 7.82 14.79
N ALA A 352 10.92 8.50 15.22
CA ALA A 352 9.65 7.87 15.58
C ALA A 352 8.76 7.46 14.38
N ARG A 353 9.25 7.49 13.13
CA ARG A 353 8.43 7.25 11.92
C ARG A 353 7.69 5.90 11.93
N ALA A 354 8.27 4.85 12.51
CA ALA A 354 7.63 3.55 12.67
C ALA A 354 6.41 3.63 13.61
N VAL A 355 6.56 4.34 14.74
CA VAL A 355 5.49 4.64 15.70
C VAL A 355 4.39 5.43 15.01
N ASN A 356 4.75 6.45 14.23
CA ASN A 356 3.78 7.33 13.60
C ASN A 356 2.88 6.59 12.60
N ARG A 357 3.46 5.69 11.80
CA ARG A 357 2.72 4.83 10.87
C ARG A 357 1.83 3.85 11.61
N ARG A 358 2.36 3.23 12.66
CA ARG A 358 1.60 2.28 13.46
C ARG A 358 0.43 2.93 14.18
N TYR A 359 0.61 4.13 14.75
CA TYR A 359 -0.47 4.90 15.36
C TYR A 359 -1.65 5.12 14.40
N ILE A 360 -1.35 5.46 13.13
CA ILE A 360 -2.40 5.60 12.10
C ILE A 360 -3.09 4.27 11.81
N SER A 361 -2.33 3.18 11.75
CA SER A 361 -2.87 1.84 11.54
C SER A 361 -3.75 1.38 12.70
N ASP A 362 -3.35 1.62 13.93
CA ASP A 362 -4.00 1.02 15.10
C ASP A 362 -5.14 1.90 15.63
N CYS A 363 -4.99 3.23 15.61
CA CYS A 363 -5.89 4.15 16.31
C CYS A 363 -6.90 4.88 15.40
N VAL A 364 -6.63 5.02 14.11
CA VAL A 364 -7.56 5.73 13.19
C VAL A 364 -8.63 4.74 12.70
N PRO A 365 -9.93 5.10 12.66
CA PRO A 365 -10.97 4.22 12.13
C PRO A 365 -10.73 3.85 10.67
N LEU A 366 -11.04 2.60 10.28
CA LEU A 366 -10.82 2.06 8.92
C LEU A 366 -11.33 2.99 7.79
N LYS A 367 -12.48 3.66 8.02
CA LYS A 367 -13.08 4.64 7.10
C LYS A 367 -12.16 5.84 6.78
N MET A 368 -11.30 6.25 7.71
CA MET A 368 -10.43 7.43 7.61
C MET A 368 -8.93 7.10 7.53
N ARG A 369 -8.53 5.83 7.74
CA ARG A 369 -7.12 5.41 7.69
C ARG A 369 -6.41 5.80 6.39
N LEU A 370 -7.09 5.72 5.25
CA LEU A 370 -6.53 6.15 3.96
C LEU A 370 -6.22 7.66 3.95
N GLN A 371 -7.14 8.48 4.44
CA GLN A 371 -6.97 9.94 4.54
C GLN A 371 -5.85 10.30 5.53
N ALA A 372 -5.77 9.64 6.68
CA ALA A 372 -4.71 9.84 7.65
C ALA A 372 -3.33 9.42 7.09
N SER A 373 -3.27 8.31 6.35
CA SER A 373 -2.05 7.86 5.68
C SER A 373 -1.63 8.82 4.57
N ALA A 374 -2.57 9.35 3.79
CA ALA A 374 -2.31 10.40 2.80
C ALA A 374 -1.81 11.69 3.48
N GLY A 375 -2.37 12.05 4.64
CA GLY A 375 -1.89 13.14 5.48
C GLY A 375 -0.45 12.94 5.94
N PHE A 376 -0.08 11.74 6.38
CA PHE A 376 1.29 11.39 6.79
C PHE A 376 2.30 11.54 5.65
N VAL A 377 1.94 11.07 4.45
CA VAL A 377 2.79 11.20 3.25
C VAL A 377 2.91 12.68 2.85
N SER A 378 1.80 13.42 2.85
CA SER A 378 1.78 14.84 2.52
C SER A 378 2.61 15.68 3.49
N ALA A 379 2.45 15.45 4.80
CA ALA A 379 3.25 16.07 5.84
C ALA A 379 4.75 15.74 5.69
N SER A 380 5.08 14.49 5.33
CA SER A 380 6.48 14.12 5.03
C SER A 380 7.04 14.90 3.84
N ALA A 381 6.30 14.97 2.73
CA ALA A 381 6.72 15.66 1.52
C ALA A 381 6.88 17.17 1.75
N LEU A 382 5.93 17.79 2.45
CA LEU A 382 6.02 19.19 2.86
C LEU A 382 7.25 19.44 3.73
N GLY A 383 7.54 18.57 4.71
CA GLY A 383 8.72 18.72 5.55
C GLY A 383 10.03 18.62 4.76
N MET A 384 10.12 17.71 3.77
CA MET A 384 11.28 17.61 2.87
C MET A 384 11.49 18.88 2.04
N ALA A 385 10.41 19.48 1.55
CA ALA A 385 10.47 20.72 0.77
C ALA A 385 10.80 21.95 1.65
N CYS A 386 10.17 22.04 2.83
CA CYS A 386 10.38 23.14 3.77
C CYS A 386 11.79 23.16 4.36
N GLY A 387 12.45 22.00 4.53
CA GLY A 387 13.81 21.91 5.08
C GLY A 387 14.79 22.85 4.37
N PRO A 388 15.14 22.62 3.10
CA PRO A 388 16.07 23.46 2.37
C PRO A 388 15.60 24.92 2.23
N ALA A 389 14.28 25.14 2.11
CA ALA A 389 13.71 26.48 2.05
C ALA A 389 13.98 27.29 3.34
N LEU A 390 13.76 26.68 4.52
CA LEU A 390 14.06 27.31 5.81
C LEU A 390 15.56 27.60 5.94
N ALA A 391 16.41 26.67 5.50
CA ALA A 391 17.87 26.86 5.51
C ALA A 391 18.29 28.13 4.74
N GLY A 392 17.64 28.40 3.60
CA GLY A 392 17.89 29.60 2.79
C GLY A 392 17.57 30.91 3.50
N PHE A 393 16.61 30.92 4.44
CA PHE A 393 16.30 32.11 5.24
C PHE A 393 17.24 32.29 6.45
N LEU A 394 17.92 31.23 6.88
CA LEU A 394 18.81 31.24 8.05
C LEU A 394 20.24 31.72 7.72
N GLN A 395 20.38 32.74 6.89
CA GLN A 395 21.68 33.28 6.44
C GLN A 395 22.17 34.45 7.31
N THR A 396 22.08 34.33 8.64
CA THR A 396 22.55 35.37 9.57
C THR A 396 23.87 34.96 10.23
N LYS A 397 24.74 35.92 10.55
CA LYS A 397 25.98 35.71 11.30
C LYS A 397 26.05 36.65 12.50
N PHE A 398 26.00 36.12 13.71
CA PHE A 398 26.22 36.86 14.95
C PHE A 398 26.76 35.92 16.04
N LYS A 399 27.35 36.48 17.10
CA LYS A 399 27.92 35.71 18.21
C LYS A 399 27.35 36.22 19.53
N ILE A 400 26.81 35.32 20.34
CA ILE A 400 26.31 35.63 21.68
C ILE A 400 27.19 34.88 22.68
N TYR A 401 27.95 35.62 23.50
CA TYR A 401 29.01 35.09 24.36
C TYR A 401 30.01 34.20 23.57
N SER A 402 30.10 32.92 23.91
CA SER A 402 30.98 31.95 23.25
C SER A 402 30.28 31.15 22.15
N ILE A 403 28.98 31.37 21.91
CA ILE A 403 28.17 30.58 20.97
C ILE A 403 28.03 31.32 19.64
N THR A 404 28.41 30.64 18.55
CA THR A 404 28.36 31.20 17.20
C THR A 404 27.07 30.82 16.48
N PHE A 405 26.32 31.83 16.04
CA PHE A 405 25.13 31.66 15.21
C PHE A 405 25.47 32.04 13.78
N ASN A 406 25.60 31.05 12.91
CA ASN A 406 25.88 31.22 11.49
C ASN A 406 24.96 30.33 10.65
N GLN A 407 25.05 30.43 9.31
CA GLN A 407 24.25 29.63 8.38
C GLN A 407 24.32 28.10 8.62
N SER A 408 25.44 27.62 9.17
CA SER A 408 25.68 26.19 9.43
C SER A 408 25.12 25.74 10.79
N THR A 409 25.15 26.60 11.82
CA THR A 409 24.68 26.26 13.18
C THR A 409 23.20 26.58 13.43
N LEU A 410 22.67 27.60 12.74
CA LEU A 410 21.28 28.04 12.90
C LEU A 410 20.24 26.94 12.65
N PRO A 411 20.37 26.07 11.63
CA PRO A 411 19.49 24.92 11.47
C PRO A 411 19.37 24.06 12.73
N GLY A 412 20.49 23.79 13.40
CA GLY A 412 20.52 23.03 14.65
C GLY A 412 19.80 23.75 15.80
N TRP A 413 20.06 25.05 15.97
CA TRP A 413 19.40 25.83 17.02
C TRP A 413 17.88 25.92 16.81
N VAL A 414 17.43 26.23 15.60
CA VAL A 414 16.01 26.34 15.25
C VAL A 414 15.30 25.01 15.48
N MET A 415 15.89 23.90 15.01
CA MET A 415 15.30 22.58 15.17
C MET A 415 15.31 22.12 16.63
N CYS A 416 16.37 22.43 17.39
CA CYS A 416 16.41 22.14 18.83
C CYS A 416 15.24 22.79 19.57
N ILE A 417 14.99 24.08 19.33
CA ILE A 417 13.86 24.83 19.91
C ILE A 417 12.53 24.26 19.42
N ALA A 418 12.39 23.96 18.13
CA ALA A 418 11.16 23.40 17.57
C ALA A 418 10.80 22.04 18.21
N TRP A 419 11.79 21.19 18.46
CA TRP A 419 11.58 19.91 19.16
C TRP A 419 11.20 20.09 20.64
N LEU A 420 11.71 21.11 21.32
CA LEU A 420 11.29 21.44 22.68
C LEU A 420 9.84 21.95 22.71
N ILE A 421 9.46 22.82 21.77
CA ILE A 421 8.06 23.28 21.62
C ILE A 421 7.13 22.10 21.33
N TYR A 422 7.53 21.22 20.41
CA TYR A 422 6.79 20.00 20.11
C TYR A 422 6.66 19.08 21.34
N LEU A 423 7.73 18.91 22.12
CA LEU A 423 7.71 18.11 23.35
C LEU A 423 6.73 18.66 24.38
N LEU A 424 6.70 19.99 24.57
CA LEU A 424 5.72 20.63 25.45
C LEU A 424 4.29 20.41 24.93
N TRP A 425 4.06 20.60 23.63
CA TRP A 425 2.73 20.39 23.03
C TRP A 425 2.28 18.93 23.15
N LEU A 426 3.19 17.98 22.91
CA LEU A 426 2.95 16.56 23.10
C LEU A 426 2.53 16.25 24.55
N TRP A 427 3.23 16.81 25.53
CA TRP A 427 2.95 16.58 26.95
C TRP A 427 1.55 17.03 27.37
N PHE A 428 1.10 18.19 26.88
CA PHE A 428 -0.20 18.76 27.28
C PHE A 428 -1.39 18.19 26.53
N THR A 429 -1.21 17.70 25.30
CA THR A 429 -2.36 17.42 24.42
C THR A 429 -2.43 16.00 23.87
N PHE A 430 -1.37 15.20 23.99
CA PHE A 430 -1.42 13.82 23.55
C PHE A 430 -2.22 12.97 24.52
N LYS A 431 -3.29 12.34 24.02
CA LYS A 431 -4.05 11.35 24.77
C LYS A 431 -3.74 9.95 24.25
N GLU A 432 -3.31 9.08 25.15
CA GLU A 432 -2.96 7.69 24.85
C GLU A 432 -4.23 6.85 24.61
N PRO A 433 -4.30 6.05 23.53
CA PRO A 433 -5.46 5.20 23.23
C PRO A 433 -5.68 4.11 24.29
N GLU A 434 -6.94 3.80 24.61
CA GLU A 434 -7.34 2.91 25.71
C GLU A 434 -6.90 1.45 25.56
N HIS A 435 -6.51 1.03 24.36
CA HIS A 435 -6.08 -0.36 24.08
C HIS A 435 -4.87 -0.81 24.92
N PHE A 436 -4.08 0.10 25.50
CA PHE A 436 -2.96 -0.27 26.38
C PHE A 436 -3.33 -0.41 27.86
N THR A 437 -4.50 0.10 28.27
CA THR A 437 -4.90 0.08 29.69
C THR A 437 -5.53 -1.26 30.08
N LYS A 438 -6.21 -1.95 29.15
CA LYS A 438 -6.89 -3.23 29.43
C LYS A 438 -5.93 -4.43 29.56
N THR A 439 -4.78 -4.42 28.88
CA THR A 439 -3.84 -5.55 28.87
C THR A 439 -3.10 -5.72 30.21
N LEU A 440 -2.96 -4.67 31.02
CA LEU A 440 -2.29 -4.72 32.32
C LEU A 440 -3.19 -5.17 33.48
N VAL A 441 -4.51 -5.25 33.29
CA VAL A 441 -5.47 -5.56 34.37
C VAL A 441 -5.88 -7.05 34.39
N ASN A 442 -5.69 -7.78 33.28
CA ASN A 442 -6.13 -9.18 33.15
C ASN A 442 -5.06 -10.23 33.50
N GLU A 443 -3.91 -9.85 34.08
CA GLU A 443 -2.83 -10.80 34.46
C GLU A 443 -2.92 -11.34 35.91
N HIS A 444 -4.09 -11.32 36.57
CA HIS A 444 -4.26 -11.99 37.87
C HIS A 444 -4.64 -13.49 37.72
N PRO A 445 -3.89 -14.42 38.36
CA PRO A 445 -4.13 -15.85 38.25
C PRO A 445 -5.33 -16.23 39.12
N SER A 446 -6.34 -16.88 38.55
CA SER A 446 -7.40 -17.52 39.33
C SER A 446 -7.72 -18.88 38.75
N GLU A 447 -7.30 -19.87 39.52
CA GLU A 447 -7.52 -21.29 39.38
C GLU A 447 -9.02 -21.62 39.26
N SER A 448 -9.41 -22.34 38.20
CA SER A 448 -10.36 -23.46 38.27
C SER A 448 -10.78 -23.93 36.87
N GLY A 449 -10.61 -25.24 36.63
CA GLY A 449 -11.55 -25.97 35.76
C GLY A 449 -11.09 -26.32 34.33
N ARG A 450 -10.49 -27.52 34.22
CA ARG A 450 -10.65 -28.50 33.14
C ARG A 450 -9.92 -28.29 31.80
N GLN A 451 -8.76 -28.95 31.74
CA GLN A 451 -8.35 -29.98 30.76
C GLN A 451 -8.88 -29.86 29.32
N GLY A 452 -7.96 -29.55 28.39
CA GLY A 452 -8.07 -29.97 26.99
C GLY A 452 -7.43 -28.98 26.01
N ASN A 453 -6.29 -29.35 25.41
CA ASN A 453 -5.63 -28.71 24.26
C ASN A 453 -4.73 -27.49 24.49
N SER A 454 -3.77 -27.60 25.40
CA SER A 454 -2.51 -26.85 25.32
C SER A 454 -1.57 -27.56 24.35
N ASN A 455 -1.51 -27.15 23.07
CA ASN A 455 -0.43 -27.51 22.12
C ASN A 455 -0.49 -26.75 20.76
N LEU A 456 -1.34 -25.74 20.55
CA LEU A 456 -1.52 -25.12 19.23
C LEU A 456 -1.22 -23.62 19.10
N GLU A 457 -0.85 -22.93 20.18
CA GLU A 457 -0.67 -21.45 20.17
C GLU A 457 0.79 -20.97 20.23
N GLU A 458 1.78 -21.86 20.23
CA GLU A 458 3.21 -21.47 20.16
C GLU A 458 3.75 -21.26 18.73
N GLY A 459 2.91 -21.40 17.68
CA GLY A 459 3.35 -21.35 16.28
C GLY A 459 3.27 -19.99 15.57
N LEU A 460 2.74 -18.94 16.21
CA LEU A 460 2.40 -17.66 15.54
C LEU A 460 3.28 -16.46 15.95
N ALA A 461 4.27 -16.70 16.81
CA ALA A 461 5.20 -15.69 17.30
C ALA A 461 6.67 -16.05 16.99
N GLN A 462 6.99 -16.28 15.71
CA GLN A 462 8.39 -16.31 15.25
C GLN A 462 8.57 -15.40 14.03
N PRO A 463 9.57 -14.49 14.04
CA PRO A 463 9.83 -13.61 12.91
C PRO A 463 10.33 -14.43 11.72
N LEU A 464 9.77 -14.16 10.54
CA LEU A 464 10.21 -14.66 9.23
C LEU A 464 11.64 -14.19 8.91
N LEU A 465 12.63 -14.90 9.44
CA LEU A 465 14.03 -14.89 9.02
C LEU A 465 14.56 -16.33 9.14
N LEU A 466 14.22 -17.18 8.17
CA LEU A 466 14.88 -18.47 7.91
C LEU A 466 14.29 -19.08 6.63
N GLY A 467 15.09 -19.25 5.59
CA GLY A 467 14.65 -19.85 4.32
C GLY A 467 15.39 -19.39 3.05
N VAL A 468 16.60 -18.87 3.18
CA VAL A 468 17.61 -18.81 2.10
C VAL A 468 18.82 -19.52 2.70
N GLU A 469 19.49 -20.38 1.94
CA GLU A 469 20.60 -21.27 2.37
C GLU A 469 20.17 -22.63 2.98
N GLN A 470 19.69 -23.54 2.13
CA GLN A 470 19.96 -24.98 2.24
C GLN A 470 19.44 -25.69 0.98
N ARG A 471 20.30 -25.74 -0.05
CA ARG A 471 20.36 -26.73 -1.16
C ARG A 471 21.38 -26.24 -2.21
N GLN A 472 22.62 -26.11 -1.75
CA GLN A 472 23.81 -26.32 -2.57
C GLN A 472 24.44 -27.60 -2.04
N ASP A 473 25.02 -28.38 -2.94
CA ASP A 473 25.66 -29.68 -2.73
C ASP A 473 24.68 -30.87 -2.67
N GLU A 474 24.37 -31.42 -3.85
CA GLU A 474 24.48 -32.87 -4.11
C GLU A 474 24.27 -33.16 -5.61
N ASN A 475 25.26 -33.86 -6.19
CA ASN A 475 25.29 -34.54 -7.49
C ASN A 475 25.70 -33.74 -8.73
N SER A 476 26.99 -33.40 -8.77
CA SER A 476 27.82 -33.52 -9.96
C SER A 476 28.25 -34.98 -10.20
N ASP A 477 28.59 -35.27 -11.44
CA ASP A 477 29.41 -36.39 -11.95
C ASP A 477 28.71 -37.64 -12.52
N ASP A 478 28.57 -37.59 -13.85
CA ASP A 478 29.32 -38.46 -14.76
C ASP A 478 29.29 -39.98 -14.52
N ARG A 479 28.53 -40.70 -15.37
CA ARG A 479 29.08 -41.58 -16.43
C ARG A 479 28.08 -42.60 -16.96
N SER A 480 28.14 -42.74 -18.29
CA SER A 480 27.93 -43.97 -19.08
C SER A 480 26.59 -44.71 -18.95
N ASN A 481 25.83 -44.81 -20.05
CA ASN A 481 26.09 -45.87 -21.04
C ASN A 481 25.22 -45.69 -22.29
N HIS A 482 25.84 -45.84 -23.45
CA HIS A 482 25.21 -46.06 -24.74
C HIS A 482 24.50 -47.41 -24.77
N GLY A 483 23.42 -47.54 -25.55
CA GLY A 483 23.09 -48.81 -26.18
C GLY A 483 21.60 -49.11 -26.36
N SER A 484 21.08 -48.70 -27.53
CA SER A 484 20.18 -49.46 -28.42
C SER A 484 18.77 -49.86 -27.94
N ILE A 485 17.72 -49.45 -28.67
CA ILE A 485 17.02 -50.25 -29.71
C ILE A 485 15.83 -49.39 -30.24
N GLU A 486 15.71 -49.37 -31.58
CA GLU A 486 14.72 -48.74 -32.48
C GLU A 486 14.75 -47.22 -32.73
#